data_AF-A0A2S9FLA1-F1
#
_entry.id   AF-A0A2S9FLA1-F1
#
_cell.length_a   1.000
_cell.length_b   1.000
_cell.length_c   1.000
_cell.angle_alpha   90.00
_cell.angle_beta   90.00
_cell.angle_gamma   90.00
#
_symmetry.space_group_name_H-M   'P 1'
#
loop_
_entity.id
_entity.type
_entity.pdbx_description
1 polymer ?
#
loop_
_entity_poly.entity_id
_entity_poly.type
_entity_poly.pdbx_seq_one_letter_code
_entity_poly.pdbx_strand_id
1 'polypeptide(L)'
;AVSQLGTEAAVLVYFARDIVRIVKAWFSGLFRAGERSADYWLGWWVIIGTIPISVLGLLFKDEIRTGARNLWLIAIAMIVFSFVIAGAEYVGRQTRRVEQLTWKDSVIVGFAQCLALVPGVSRSGATISAGLFLGMERELAARFGFLLAIPAVFASG
;
A
#
# COMPACT_ATOMS: atom_id res chain seq x y z
N ALA A 1 -10.43 -3.80 -17.25
CA ALA A 1 -10.85 -2.42 -16.98
C ALA A 1 -12.13 -2.37 -16.15
N VAL A 2 -13.31 -2.76 -16.69
CA VAL A 2 -14.60 -2.63 -15.97
C VAL A 2 -14.66 -3.43 -14.65
N SER A 3 -14.12 -4.65 -14.60
CA SER A 3 -14.14 -5.47 -13.37
C SER A 3 -13.23 -4.94 -12.25
N GLN A 4 -12.09 -4.31 -12.58
CA GLN A 4 -11.18 -3.74 -11.58
C GLN A 4 -11.80 -2.52 -10.89
N LEU A 5 -12.49 -1.68 -11.66
CA LEU A 5 -13.23 -0.53 -11.13
C LEU A 5 -14.28 -0.95 -10.09
N GLY A 6 -14.92 -2.11 -10.27
CA GLY A 6 -15.87 -2.65 -9.28
C GLY A 6 -15.21 -3.05 -7.95
N THR A 7 -14.06 -3.72 -8.00
CA THR A 7 -13.32 -4.09 -6.78
C THR A 7 -12.74 -2.87 -6.07
N GLU A 8 -12.23 -1.90 -6.83
CA GLU A 8 -11.72 -0.64 -6.28
C GLU A 8 -12.84 0.20 -5.66
N ALA A 9 -13.99 0.29 -6.32
CA ALA A 9 -15.18 0.95 -5.76
C ALA A 9 -15.62 0.30 -4.45
N ALA A 10 -15.61 -1.03 -4.35
CA ALA A 10 -15.94 -1.73 -3.12
C ALA A 10 -14.98 -1.36 -1.97
N VAL A 11 -13.67 -1.29 -2.25
CA VAL A 11 -12.65 -0.84 -1.27
C VAL A 11 -12.89 0.61 -0.86
N LEU A 12 -13.17 1.51 -1.81
CA LEU A 12 -13.47 2.91 -1.52
C LEU A 12 -14.72 3.07 -0.65
N VAL A 13 -15.77 2.30 -0.92
CA VAL A 13 -17.01 2.32 -0.12
C VAL A 13 -16.75 1.76 1.29
N TYR A 14 -16.02 0.65 1.38
CA TYR A 14 -15.68 0.03 2.67
C TYR A 14 -14.86 0.98 3.55
N PHE A 15 -13.83 1.61 2.99
CA PHE A 15 -12.96 2.54 3.70
C PHE A 15 -13.46 3.99 3.68
N ALA A 16 -14.65 4.29 3.15
CA ALA A 16 -15.13 5.67 2.98
C ALA A 16 -15.09 6.49 4.27
N ARG A 17 -15.47 5.88 5.40
CA ARG A 17 -15.42 6.53 6.72
C ARG A 17 -13.99 6.80 7.19
N ASP A 18 -13.07 5.86 7.00
CA ASP A 18 -11.66 6.04 7.34
C ASP A 18 -11.00 7.10 6.45
N ILE A 19 -11.29 7.08 5.14
CA ILE A 19 -10.80 8.09 4.19
C ILE A 19 -11.28 9.48 4.62
N VAL A 20 -12.58 9.64 4.88
CA VAL A 20 -13.13 10.94 5.31
C VAL A 20 -12.51 11.39 6.65
N ARG A 21 -12.29 10.47 7.59
CA ARG A 21 -11.63 10.78 8.87
C ARG A 21 -10.19 11.27 8.65
N ILE A 22 -9.40 10.54 7.85
CA ILE A 22 -8.01 10.87 7.55
C ILE A 22 -7.92 12.20 6.79
N VAL A 23 -8.74 12.39 5.75
CA VAL A 23 -8.75 13.62 4.95
C VAL A 23 -9.12 14.83 5.80
N LYS A 24 -10.16 14.72 6.65
CA LYS A 24 -10.53 15.80 7.57
C LYS A 24 -9.42 16.14 8.55
N ALA A 25 -8.81 15.13 9.19
CA ALA A 25 -7.70 15.32 10.12
C ALA A 25 -6.45 15.90 9.42
N TRP A 26 -6.18 15.48 8.19
CA TRP A 26 -5.07 15.97 7.39
C TRP A 26 -5.22 17.46 7.05
N PHE A 27 -6.40 17.88 6.54
CA PHE A 27 -6.68 19.29 6.26
C PHE A 27 -6.70 20.13 7.54
N SER A 28 -7.34 19.66 8.60
CA SER A 28 -7.44 20.45 9.84
C SER A 28 -6.06 20.64 10.50
N GLY A 29 -5.24 19.59 10.55
CA GLY A 29 -3.86 19.65 11.06
C GLY A 29 -2.87 20.43 10.18
N LEU A 30 -3.21 20.68 8.92
CA LEU A 30 -2.43 21.55 8.02
C LEU A 30 -2.59 23.02 8.40
N PHE A 31 -3.80 23.44 8.75
CA PHE A 31 -4.10 24.82 9.16
C PHE A 31 -3.95 25.06 10.67
N ARG A 32 -4.06 24.01 11.49
CA ARG A 32 -4.02 24.10 12.96
C ARG A 32 -3.06 23.06 13.53
N ALA A 33 -1.88 23.52 13.95
CA ALA A 33 -0.84 22.65 14.49
C ALA A 33 -1.28 21.85 15.73
N GLY A 34 -2.23 22.36 16.52
CA GLY A 34 -2.77 21.69 17.71
C GLY A 34 -3.72 20.51 17.41
N GLU A 35 -4.16 20.34 16.16
CA GLU A 35 -5.08 19.27 15.75
C GLU A 35 -4.37 18.08 15.06
N ARG A 36 -3.03 18.04 15.10
CA ARG A 36 -2.23 16.99 14.46
C ARG A 36 -2.34 15.66 15.22
N SER A 37 -3.34 14.87 14.88
CA SER A 37 -3.60 13.53 15.40
C SER A 37 -2.79 12.43 14.68
N ALA A 38 -2.93 11.17 15.12
CA ALA A 38 -2.37 10.03 14.39
C ALA A 38 -2.91 9.93 12.95
N ASP A 39 -4.19 10.26 12.72
CA ASP A 39 -4.80 10.28 11.40
C ASP A 39 -4.19 11.37 10.48
N TYR A 40 -3.78 12.51 11.04
CA TYR A 40 -3.04 13.55 10.30
C TYR A 40 -1.72 13.00 9.75
N TRP A 41 -0.95 12.32 10.60
CA TRP A 41 0.33 11.71 10.19
C TRP A 41 0.14 10.54 9.24
N LEU A 42 -0.89 9.72 9.46
CA LEU A 42 -1.27 8.64 8.56
C LEU A 42 -1.54 9.17 7.14
N GLY A 43 -2.19 10.33 7.00
CA GLY A 43 -2.38 11.00 5.71
C GLY A 43 -1.06 11.30 4.99
N TRP A 44 -0.08 11.85 5.70
CA TRP A 44 1.27 12.07 5.15
C TRP A 44 1.99 10.77 4.78
N TRP A 45 1.86 9.72 5.61
CA TRP A 45 2.44 8.41 5.33
C TRP A 45 1.81 7.73 4.12
N VAL A 46 0.52 7.95 3.86
CA VAL A 46 -0.12 7.48 2.62
C VAL A 46 0.45 8.24 1.42
N ILE A 47 0.52 9.57 1.48
CA ILE A 47 1.07 10.39 0.38
C ILE A 47 2.51 9.97 0.06
N ILE A 48 3.38 9.92 1.07
CA ILE A 48 4.80 9.59 0.89
C ILE A 48 4.98 8.17 0.36
N GLY A 49 4.21 7.21 0.88
CA GLY A 49 4.34 5.80 0.49
C GLY A 49 3.79 5.52 -0.91
N THR A 50 2.91 6.37 -1.45
CA THR A 50 2.44 6.23 -2.84
C THR A 50 3.45 6.77 -3.85
N ILE A 51 4.36 7.67 -3.47
CA ILE A 51 5.34 8.27 -4.39
C ILE A 51 6.17 7.21 -5.16
N PRO A 52 6.78 6.20 -4.52
CA PRO A 52 7.62 5.23 -5.23
C PRO A 52 6.88 4.49 -6.35
N ILE A 53 5.65 4.02 -6.11
CA ILE A 53 4.90 3.28 -7.13
C ILE A 53 4.42 4.21 -8.25
N SER A 54 4.04 5.45 -7.93
CA SER A 54 3.58 6.39 -8.94
C SER A 54 4.74 6.77 -9.87
N VAL A 55 5.93 7.01 -9.32
CA VAL A 55 7.13 7.32 -10.12
C VAL A 55 7.53 6.11 -10.97
N LEU A 56 7.67 4.93 -10.37
CA LEU A 56 8.12 3.74 -11.09
C LEU A 56 7.07 3.22 -12.09
N GLY A 57 5.78 3.29 -11.74
CA GLY A 57 4.70 2.89 -12.63
C GLY A 57 4.56 3.79 -13.86
N LEU A 58 4.87 5.08 -13.73
CA LEU A 58 4.93 6.00 -14.86
C LEU A 58 6.20 5.80 -15.70
N LEU A 59 7.36 5.60 -15.05
CA LEU A 59 8.64 5.45 -15.72
C LEU A 59 8.75 4.14 -16.54
N PHE A 60 8.22 3.04 -16.02
CA PHE A 60 8.32 1.69 -16.62
C PHE A 60 7.02 1.24 -17.31
N LYS A 61 6.15 2.19 -17.69
CA LYS A 61 4.81 1.89 -18.21
C LYS A 61 4.83 0.99 -19.46
N ASP A 62 5.81 1.20 -20.35
CA ASP A 62 5.91 0.49 -21.62
C ASP A 62 6.51 -0.92 -21.44
N GLU A 63 7.49 -1.07 -20.55
CA GLU A 63 8.10 -2.34 -20.17
C GLU A 63 7.11 -3.25 -19.45
N ILE A 64 6.28 -2.71 -18.56
CA ILE A 64 5.23 -3.46 -17.87
C ILE A 64 4.18 -3.98 -18.86
N ARG A 65 3.85 -3.19 -19.89
CA ARG A 65 2.88 -3.58 -20.93
C ARG A 65 3.41 -4.65 -21.87
N THR A 66 4.71 -4.65 -22.14
CA THR A 66 5.35 -5.54 -23.11
C THR A 66 5.86 -6.84 -22.47
N GLY A 67 6.31 -6.80 -21.21
CA GLY A 67 6.95 -7.93 -20.51
C GLY A 67 6.03 -8.97 -19.87
N ALA A 68 4.70 -8.80 -19.93
CA ALA A 68 3.78 -9.41 -18.96
C ALA A 68 2.96 -10.63 -19.42
N ARG A 69 3.38 -11.36 -20.47
CA ARG A 69 2.64 -12.55 -20.96
C ARG A 69 3.39 -13.88 -20.84
N ASN A 70 4.33 -13.99 -19.91
CA ASN A 70 4.95 -15.28 -19.59
C ASN A 70 4.26 -15.90 -18.36
N LEU A 71 3.49 -16.97 -18.57
CA LEU A 71 2.80 -17.68 -17.48
C LEU A 71 3.78 -18.25 -16.44
N TRP A 72 4.99 -18.64 -16.85
CA TRP A 72 6.02 -19.13 -15.93
C TRP A 72 6.48 -18.05 -14.97
N LEU A 73 6.64 -16.82 -15.46
CA LEU A 73 7.01 -15.67 -14.61
C LEU A 73 5.92 -15.42 -13.56
N ILE A 74 4.66 -15.44 -13.96
CA ILE A 74 3.51 -15.25 -13.06
C ILE A 74 3.48 -16.36 -12.00
N ALA A 75 3.61 -17.62 -12.42
CA ALA A 75 3.57 -18.76 -11.51
C ALA A 75 4.73 -18.72 -10.49
N ILE A 76 5.95 -18.47 -10.95
CA ILE A 76 7.13 -18.35 -10.08
C ILE A 76 6.95 -17.18 -9.11
N ALA A 77 6.51 -16.02 -9.60
CA ALA A 77 6.25 -14.85 -8.76
C ALA A 77 5.23 -15.19 -7.66
N MET A 78 4.11 -15.82 -7.98
CA MET A 78 3.09 -16.22 -6.99
C MET A 78 3.65 -17.19 -5.93
N ILE A 79 4.42 -18.20 -6.34
CA ILE A 79 5.04 -19.16 -5.43
C ILE A 79 6.02 -18.46 -4.49
N VAL A 80 6.98 -17.70 -5.03
CA VAL A 80 7.95 -16.95 -4.24
C VAL A 80 7.23 -16.02 -3.26
N PHE A 81 6.20 -15.32 -3.73
CA PHE A 81 5.48 -14.37 -2.90
C PHE A 81 4.65 -15.01 -1.80
N SER A 82 4.14 -16.23 -2.02
CA SER A 82 3.49 -17.00 -0.97
C SER A 82 4.44 -17.31 0.18
N PHE A 83 5.71 -17.63 -0.11
CA PHE A 83 6.74 -17.82 0.90
C PHE A 83 7.09 -16.50 1.61
N VAL A 84 7.11 -15.39 0.88
CA VAL A 84 7.33 -14.05 1.48
C VAL A 84 6.22 -13.72 2.48
N ILE A 85 4.95 -13.93 2.10
CA ILE A 85 3.81 -13.72 2.98
C ILE A 85 3.88 -14.64 4.20
N ALA A 86 4.17 -15.93 4.01
CA ALA A 86 4.34 -16.87 5.11
C ALA A 86 5.47 -16.44 6.06
N GLY A 87 6.63 -16.07 5.51
CA GLY A 87 7.76 -15.59 6.29
C GLY A 87 7.43 -14.32 7.09
N ALA A 88 6.68 -13.40 6.50
CA ALA A 88 6.24 -12.17 7.17
C ALA A 88 5.31 -12.49 8.35
N GLU A 89 4.41 -13.46 8.19
CA GLU A 89 3.52 -13.92 9.24
C GLU A 89 4.28 -14.55 10.42
N TYR A 90 5.27 -15.40 10.15
CA TYR A 90 6.01 -16.13 11.19
C TYR A 90 7.09 -15.29 11.88
N VAL A 91 7.71 -14.34 11.17
CA VAL A 91 8.86 -13.57 11.69
C VAL A 91 8.45 -12.18 12.19
N GLY A 92 7.34 -11.63 11.68
CA GLY A 92 6.88 -10.30 12.05
C GLY A 92 6.55 -10.20 13.53
N ARG A 93 7.08 -9.17 14.21
CA ARG A 93 6.83 -8.95 15.65
C ARG A 93 5.38 -8.59 15.96
N GLN A 94 4.69 -7.94 15.01
CA GLN A 94 3.28 -7.57 15.10
C GLN A 94 2.89 -6.78 16.38
N THR A 95 3.76 -5.89 16.86
CA THR A 95 3.54 -5.11 18.08
C THR A 95 3.30 -3.62 17.85
N ARG A 96 3.53 -3.11 16.64
CA ARG A 96 3.49 -1.68 16.35
C ARG A 96 2.11 -1.24 15.88
N ARG A 97 1.58 -0.20 16.53
CA ARG A 97 0.29 0.44 16.21
C ARG A 97 0.47 1.69 15.34
N VAL A 98 -0.66 2.27 14.91
CA VAL A 98 -0.70 3.40 13.97
C VAL A 98 0.09 4.61 14.48
N GLU A 99 0.13 4.84 15.79
CA GLU A 99 0.86 5.94 16.42
C GLU A 99 2.37 5.79 16.29
N GLN A 100 2.85 4.56 16.05
CA GLN A 100 4.27 4.23 15.92
C GLN A 100 4.71 4.20 14.45
N LEU A 101 3.83 4.51 13.49
CA LEU A 101 4.21 4.61 12.08
C LEU A 101 5.11 5.82 11.84
N THR A 102 6.17 5.60 11.06
CA THR A 102 7.12 6.62 10.68
C THR A 102 7.17 6.78 9.16
N TRP A 103 7.74 7.90 8.70
CA TRP A 103 8.01 8.13 7.28
C TRP A 103 8.88 7.03 6.65
N LYS A 104 9.80 6.43 7.42
CA LYS A 104 10.66 5.35 6.92
C LYS A 104 9.83 4.11 6.60
N ASP A 105 8.89 3.76 7.46
CA ASP A 105 7.99 2.63 7.22
C ASP A 105 7.16 2.87 5.96
N SER A 106 6.62 4.09 5.81
CA SER A 106 5.88 4.51 4.62
C SER A 106 6.67 4.33 3.32
N VAL A 107 7.93 4.79 3.29
CA VAL A 107 8.80 4.63 2.11
C VAL A 107 9.11 3.17 1.83
N ILE A 108 9.43 2.36 2.85
CA ILE A 108 9.73 0.93 2.69
C ILE A 108 8.52 0.17 2.15
N VAL A 109 7.34 0.40 2.73
CA VAL A 109 6.09 -0.21 2.24
C VAL A 109 5.75 0.29 0.83
N GLY A 110 6.03 1.56 0.52
CA GLY A 110 5.89 2.13 -0.82
C GLY A 110 6.78 1.43 -1.86
N PHE A 111 8.04 1.17 -1.55
CA PHE A 111 8.92 0.39 -2.42
C PHE A 111 8.49 -1.08 -2.55
N ALA A 112 8.01 -1.69 -1.45
CA ALA A 112 7.43 -3.03 -1.52
C ALA A 112 6.19 -3.05 -2.43
N GLN A 113 5.38 -1.98 -2.44
CA GLN A 113 4.25 -1.84 -3.35
C GLN A 113 4.69 -1.87 -4.82
N CYS A 114 5.86 -1.35 -5.16
CA CYS A 114 6.41 -1.38 -6.52
C CYS A 114 6.67 -2.79 -7.04
N LEU A 115 6.83 -3.79 -6.16
CA LEU A 115 6.91 -5.20 -6.58
C LEU A 115 5.64 -5.64 -7.30
N ALA A 116 4.50 -4.99 -7.05
CA ALA A 116 3.23 -5.24 -7.73
C ALA A 116 3.24 -4.83 -9.22
N LEU A 117 4.25 -4.09 -9.67
CA LEU A 117 4.46 -3.82 -11.10
C LEU A 117 4.89 -5.09 -11.85
N VAL A 118 5.39 -6.10 -11.14
CA VAL A 118 5.72 -7.42 -11.70
C VAL A 118 4.46 -8.28 -11.78
N PRO A 119 4.08 -8.80 -12.97
CA PRO A 119 2.92 -9.66 -13.13
C PRO A 119 2.98 -10.90 -12.24
N GLY A 120 1.89 -11.19 -11.51
CA GLY A 120 1.79 -12.30 -10.57
C GLY A 120 2.13 -11.93 -9.12
N VAL A 121 2.70 -10.76 -8.87
CA VAL A 121 2.89 -10.26 -7.50
C VAL A 121 1.58 -9.64 -6.98
N SER A 122 1.17 -10.06 -5.79
CA SER A 122 0.00 -9.49 -5.11
C SER A 122 0.37 -8.17 -4.42
N ARG A 123 -0.24 -7.06 -4.87
CA ARG A 123 -0.02 -5.73 -4.26
C ARG A 123 -0.32 -5.72 -2.77
N SER A 124 -1.47 -6.23 -2.36
CA SER A 124 -1.86 -6.30 -0.94
C SER A 124 -0.94 -7.24 -0.18
N GLY A 125 -0.54 -8.36 -0.77
CA GLY A 125 0.47 -9.24 -0.17
C GLY A 125 1.78 -8.50 0.10
N ALA A 126 2.19 -7.61 -0.82
CA ALA A 126 3.49 -6.97 -0.76
C ALA A 126 3.57 -5.93 0.35
N THR A 127 2.56 -5.08 0.39
CA THR A 127 2.47 -4.03 1.41
C THR A 127 2.20 -4.62 2.79
N ILE A 128 1.35 -5.64 2.90
CA ILE A 128 1.09 -6.33 4.17
C ILE A 128 2.35 -7.03 4.67
N SER A 129 3.04 -7.81 3.81
CA SER A 129 4.25 -8.53 4.21
C SER A 129 5.34 -7.56 4.66
N ALA A 130 5.55 -6.46 3.93
CA ALA A 130 6.49 -5.42 4.34
C ALA A 130 6.11 -4.80 5.69
N GLY A 131 4.83 -4.50 5.91
CA GLY A 131 4.35 -3.98 7.19
C GLY A 131 4.58 -4.95 8.35
N LEU A 132 4.29 -6.24 8.15
CA LEU A 132 4.53 -7.29 9.14
C LEU A 132 6.02 -7.44 9.47
N PHE A 133 6.90 -7.44 8.46
CA PHE A 133 8.35 -7.45 8.67
C PHE A 133 8.86 -6.21 9.43
N LEU A 134 8.22 -5.05 9.23
CA LEU A 134 8.49 -3.83 10.00
C LEU A 134 7.90 -3.87 11.42
N GLY A 135 7.23 -4.96 11.79
CA GLY A 135 6.66 -5.19 13.12
C GLY A 135 5.28 -4.57 13.33
N MET A 136 4.60 -4.13 12.28
CA MET A 136 3.23 -3.62 12.36
C MET A 136 2.25 -4.73 12.75
N GLU A 137 1.25 -4.39 13.55
CA GLU A 137 0.09 -5.26 13.75
C GLU A 137 -0.56 -5.59 12.39
N ARG A 138 -1.10 -6.81 12.25
CA ARG A 138 -1.67 -7.29 10.98
C ARG A 138 -2.78 -6.39 10.44
N GLU A 139 -3.64 -5.89 11.33
CA GLU A 139 -4.70 -4.95 10.98
C GLU A 139 -4.13 -3.63 10.46
N LEU A 140 -3.09 -3.11 11.10
CA LEU A 140 -2.42 -1.88 10.67
C LEU A 140 -1.76 -2.06 9.30
N ALA A 141 -1.02 -3.15 9.10
CA ALA A 141 -0.36 -3.45 7.82
C ALA A 141 -1.38 -3.55 6.67
N ALA A 142 -2.49 -4.24 6.91
CA ALA A 142 -3.60 -4.34 5.95
C ALA A 142 -4.25 -2.98 5.67
N ARG A 143 -4.66 -2.24 6.71
CA ARG A 143 -5.27 -0.91 6.56
C ARG A 143 -4.35 0.05 5.82
N PHE A 144 -3.09 0.13 6.21
CA PHE A 144 -2.11 1.01 5.57
C PHE A 144 -1.86 0.65 4.11
N GLY A 145 -1.72 -0.65 3.81
CA GLY A 145 -1.58 -1.15 2.44
C GLY A 145 -2.79 -0.83 1.55
N PHE A 146 -4.02 -0.90 2.09
CA PHE A 146 -5.22 -0.50 1.34
C PHE A 146 -5.29 1.01 1.13
N LEU A 147 -4.92 1.82 2.12
CA LEU A 147 -4.90 3.28 1.99
C LEU A 147 -3.87 3.73 0.93
N LEU A 148 -2.70 3.11 0.89
CA LEU A 148 -1.66 3.38 -0.13
C LEU A 148 -2.11 3.07 -1.56
N ALA A 149 -3.03 2.12 -1.72
CA ALA A 149 -3.56 1.76 -3.02
C ALA A 149 -4.50 2.82 -3.58
N ILE A 150 -5.16 3.63 -2.75
CA ILE A 150 -6.17 4.59 -3.19
C ILE A 150 -5.56 5.63 -4.14
N PRO A 151 -4.53 6.41 -3.77
CA PRO A 151 -3.98 7.41 -4.69
C PRO A 151 -3.27 6.76 -5.89
N ALA A 152 -2.71 5.55 -5.71
CA ALA A 152 -2.07 4.81 -6.80
C ALA A 152 -3.07 4.39 -7.89
N VAL A 153 -4.26 3.93 -7.50
CA VAL A 153 -5.35 3.58 -8.42
C VAL A 153 -5.80 4.83 -9.19
N PHE A 154 -6.05 5.94 -8.50
CA PHE A 154 -6.42 7.21 -9.14
C PHE A 154 -5.35 7.73 -10.11
N ALA A 155 -4.05 7.48 -9.84
CA ALA A 155 -2.96 7.87 -10.72
C ALA A 155 -2.79 6.94 -11.94
N SER A 156 -3.32 5.71 -11.88
CA SER A 156 -3.19 4.70 -12.94
C SER A 156 -4.38 4.66 -13.92
N GLY A 157 -5.48 5.33 -13.57
CA GLY A 157 -6.72 5.42 -14.34
C GLY A 157 -6.70 6.47 -15.44
#